data_AF-A0A916W1J6-F1
#
_entry.id   AF-A0A916W1J6-F1
#
_cell.length_a   1.000
_cell.length_b   1.000
_cell.length_c   1.000
_cell.angle_alpha   90.00
_cell.angle_beta   90.00
_cell.angle_gamma   90.00
#
_symmetry.space_group_name_H-M   'P 1'
#
loop_
_entity.id
_entity.type
_entity.pdbx_description
1 polymer ?
#
loop_
_entity_poly.entity_id
_entity_poly.type
_entity_poly.pdbx_seq_one_letter_code
_entity_poly.pdbx_strand_id
1 'polypeptide(L)' 'MAVLQQSPWYQQILQEGVVIGEQRGIEIGQQRGILSGIELGLELKFGELGKEIFSED' A
#
# COMPACT_ATOMS: atom_id res chain seq x y z
N MET A 1 23.30 -2.28 -24.62
CA MET A 1 22.35 -1.90 -23.55
C MET A 1 22.03 -0.40 -23.54
N ALA A 2 22.99 0.50 -23.79
CA ALA A 2 22.76 1.97 -23.79
C ALA A 2 21.66 2.47 -24.76
N VAL A 3 21.39 1.75 -25.85
CA VAL A 3 20.38 2.14 -26.85
C VAL A 3 18.94 1.96 -26.33
N LEU A 4 18.69 1.00 -25.44
CA LEU A 4 17.34 0.77 -24.89
C LEU A 4 16.93 1.88 -23.93
N GLN A 5 17.86 2.43 -23.15
CA GLN A 5 17.57 3.51 -22.19
C GLN A 5 17.22 4.85 -22.86
N GLN A 6 17.60 5.03 -24.13
CA GLN A 6 17.25 6.20 -24.94
C GLN A 6 16.04 5.94 -25.85
N SER A 7 15.49 4.71 -25.85
CA SER A 7 14.30 4.39 -26.62
C SER A 7 13.08 5.09 -26.00
N PRO A 8 12.32 5.89 -26.77
CA PRO A 8 11.09 6.52 -26.29
C PRO A 8 10.10 5.51 -25.68
N TRP A 9 10.03 4.31 -26.27
CA TRP A 9 9.16 3.23 -25.79
C TRP A 9 9.59 2.68 -24.42
N TYR A 10 10.90 2.57 -24.17
CA TYR A 10 11.41 2.12 -22.87
C TYR A 10 11.16 3.17 -21.78
N GLN A 11 11.33 4.45 -22.11
CA GLN A 11 11.01 5.55 -21.21
C GLN A 11 9.52 5.57 -20.84
N GLN A 12 8.65 5.29 -21.82
CA GLN A 12 7.22 5.17 -21.58
C GLN A 12 6.88 4.03 -20.60
N ILE A 13 7.47 2.84 -20.77
CA ILE A 13 7.25 1.71 -19.85
C ILE A 13 7.73 2.04 -18.44
N LEU A 14 8.88 2.70 -18.30
CA LEU A 14 9.37 3.12 -17.00
C LEU A 14 8.40 4.11 -16.34
N GLN A 15 7.90 5.09 -17.10
CA GLN A 15 6.96 6.07 -16.59
C GLN A 15 5.62 5.44 -16.20
N GLU A 16 5.06 4.56 -17.04
CA GLU A 16 3.86 3.80 -16.72
C GLU A 16 4.05 2.92 -15.48
N GLY A 17 5.21 2.27 -15.35
CA GLY A 17 5.56 1.47 -14.18
C GLY A 17 5.60 2.28 -12.89
N VAL A 18 6.15 3.50 -12.91
CA VAL A 18 6.14 4.42 -11.77
C VAL A 18 4.71 4.78 -11.40
N VAL A 19 3.89 5.19 -12.37
CA VAL A 19 2.48 5.58 -12.12
C VAL A 19 1.67 4.42 -11.54
N ILE A 20 1.82 3.22 -12.10
CA ILE A 20 1.13 2.02 -11.59
C ILE A 20 1.62 1.69 -10.17
N GLY A 21 2.93 1.80 -9.93
CA GLY A 21 3.54 1.55 -8.63
C GLY A 21 3.03 2.51 -7.56
N GLU A 22 3.00 3.81 -7.86
CA GLU A 22 2.46 4.85 -6.96
C GLU A 22 0.98 4.61 -6.66
N GLN A 23 0.17 4.35 -7.69
CA GLN A 23 -1.27 4.11 -7.53
C GLN A 23 -1.53 2.89 -6.62
N ARG A 24 -0.85 1.77 -6.87
CA ARG A 24 -0.96 0.57 -6.03
C ARG A 24 -0.44 0.82 -4.62
N GLY A 25 0.65 1.55 -4.48
CA GLY A 25 1.22 1.93 -3.18
C GLY A 25 0.23 2.73 -2.34
N ILE A 26 -0.46 3.70 -2.96
CA ILE A 26 -1.50 4.50 -2.30
C ILE A 26 -2.68 3.61 -1.88
N GLU A 27 -3.19 2.76 -2.76
CA GLU A 27 -4.31 1.87 -2.47
C GLU A 27 -4.00 0.92 -1.30
N ILE A 28 -2.85 0.23 -1.36
CA ILE A 28 -2.40 -0.67 -0.29
C ILE A 28 -2.14 0.11 1.00
N GLY A 29 -1.54 1.30 0.91
CA GLY A 29 -1.26 2.15 2.05
C GLY A 29 -2.54 2.63 2.74
N GLN A 30 -3.57 3.01 1.97
CA GLN A 30 -4.87 3.40 2.50
C GLN A 30 -5.56 2.22 3.19
N GLN A 31 -5.60 1.05 2.55
CA GLN A 31 -6.20 -0.15 3.13
C GLN A 31 -5.50 -0.52 4.45
N ARG A 32 -4.17 -0.58 4.47
CA ARG A 32 -3.40 -0.88 5.68
C ARG A 32 -3.59 0.19 6.75
N GLY A 33 -3.59 1.46 6.37
CA GLY A 33 -3.78 2.58 7.28
C GLY A 33 -5.15 2.54 7.97
N ILE A 34 -6.21 2.20 7.23
CA ILE A 34 -7.55 2.02 7.80
C ILE A 34 -7.56 0.86 8.80
N LEU A 35 -7.00 -0.30 8.42
CA LEU A 35 -6.97 -1.48 9.30
C LEU A 35 -6.16 -1.20 10.58
N SER A 36 -4.96 -0.62 10.46
CA SER A 36 -4.15 -0.23 11.63
C SER A 36 -4.83 0.82 12.50
N GLY A 37 -5.57 1.76 11.89
CA GLY A 37 -6.35 2.75 12.64
C GLY A 37 -7.50 2.13 13.43
N ILE A 38 -8.18 1.13 12.85
CA ILE A 38 -9.22 0.36 13.53
C ILE A 38 -8.62 -0.45 14.68
N GLU A 39 -7.55 -1.20 14.42
CA GLU A 39 -6.85 -2.02 15.43
C GLU A 39 -6.42 -1.17 16.64
N LEU A 40 -5.75 -0.03 16.39
CA LEU A 40 -5.36 0.91 17.44
C LEU A 40 -6.58 1.49 18.17
N GLY A 41 -7.63 1.85 17.44
CA GLY A 41 -8.87 2.36 18.03
C GLY A 41 -9.54 1.34 18.95
N LEU A 42 -9.51 0.05 18.59
CA LEU A 42 -10.03 -1.04 19.40
C LEU A 42 -9.17 -1.28 20.64
N GLU A 43 -7.85 -1.30 20.50
CA GLU A 43 -6.92 -1.41 21.63
C GLU A 43 -7.14 -0.27 22.63
N LEU A 44 -7.24 0.98 22.15
CA LEU A 44 -7.41 2.15 23.02
C LEU A 44 -8.77 2.15 23.74
N LYS A 45 -9.83 1.64 23.12
CA LYS A 45 -11.19 1.66 23.67
C LYS A 45 -11.51 0.45 24.54
N PHE A 46 -10.97 -0.71 24.19
CA PHE A 46 -11.39 -2.01 24.73
C PHE A 46 -10.22 -2.86 25.27
N GLY A 47 -8.98 -2.39 25.16
CA GLY A 47 -7.80 -3.12 25.60
C GLY A 47 -7.58 -4.40 24.78
N GLU A 48 -7.11 -5.46 25.43
CA GLU A 48 -6.81 -6.76 24.80
C GLU A 48 -8.05 -7.41 24.16
N LEU A 49 -9.24 -7.22 24.72
CA LEU A 49 -10.51 -7.72 24.15
C LEU A 49 -10.78 -7.11 22.76
N GLY A 50 -10.39 -5.84 22.55
CA GLY A 50 -10.54 -5.16 21.27
C GLY A 50 -9.65 -5.74 20.18
N LYS A 51 -8.46 -6.21 20.55
CA LYS A 51 -7.53 -6.88 19.62
C LYS A 51 -8.06 -8.26 19.22
N GLU A 52 -8.52 -9.06 20.18
CA GLU A 52 -9.05 -10.40 19.92
C GLU A 52 -10.19 -10.39 18.89
N ILE A 53 -11.12 -9.42 18.97
CA ILE A 53 -12.24 -9.27 18.01
C ILE A 53 -11.77 -9.04 16.56
N PHE A 54 -10.60 -8.42 16.39
CA PHE A 54 -10.05 -8.09 15.07
C PHE A 54 -9.00 -9.09 14.58
N SER A 55 -8.51 -9.98 15.46
CA SER A 55 -7.40 -10.89 15.19
C SER A 55 -7.83 -12.32 14.84
N GLU A 56 -9.13 -12.61 14.69
CA GLU A 56 -9.59 -13.92 14.21
C GLU A 56 -9.32 -14.06 12.70
N ASP A 57 -8.34 -14.91 12.37
CA ASP A 57 -8.08 -15.47 11.03
C ASP A 57 -9.27 -16.31 10.51
#